data_AF-A0A919XB57-F1
#
_entry.id   AF-A0A919XB57-F1
#
_cell.length_a   1.000
_cell.length_b   1.000
_cell.length_c   1.000
_cell.angle_alpha   90.00
_cell.angle_beta   90.00
_cell.angle_gamma   90.00
#
_symmetry.space_group_name_H-M   'P 1'
#
loop_
_entity.id
_entity.type
_entity.pdbx_description
1 polymer ?
#
loop_
_entity_poly.entity_id
_entity_poly.type
_entity_poly.pdbx_seq_one_letter_code
_entity_poly.pdbx_strand_id
1 'polypeptide(L)'
;MPFLEACRTFKRQPYIVLQPFLIDAILLAVLYGSHGWAVKSQWSSRVMLGIGIPSVFQLYSLPFTWFMLAAAVLWSFAQGGYISTLAAACRGSKLHASQILRANLRFGLPFLLLQAAMVLATSTVSTLLILLFGAIGSGAALLFFIAFRILFVFLEFTVVTDRVPFDAAFRRAFRSLKQHWPASVAMAAVILVVSGLASLAANLFAAPVQLVLILIVYDTMMSVLLLALMLTYQEARRYEG
;
A
#
# COMPACT_ATOMS: atom_id res chain seq x y z
N MET A 1 22.53 -1.77 3.87
CA MET A 1 21.36 -0.87 3.86
C MET A 1 20.25 -1.53 3.06
N PRO A 2 19.07 -1.76 3.64
CA PRO A 2 17.97 -2.52 3.03
C PRO A 2 17.52 -1.94 1.68
N PHE A 3 17.63 -0.62 1.50
CA PHE A 3 17.29 0.04 0.23
C PHE A 3 18.21 -0.36 -0.93
N LEU A 4 19.53 -0.39 -0.73
CA LEU A 4 20.48 -0.79 -1.78
C LEU A 4 20.29 -2.24 -2.20
N GLU A 5 19.97 -3.11 -1.23
CA GLU A 5 19.64 -4.50 -1.49
C GLU A 5 18.32 -4.65 -2.24
N ALA A 6 17.30 -3.87 -1.87
CA ALA A 6 16.04 -3.79 -2.61
C ALA A 6 16.28 -3.38 -4.08
N CYS A 7 17.09 -2.36 -4.35
CA CYS A 7 17.42 -1.97 -5.72
C CYS A 7 18.13 -3.10 -6.49
N ARG A 8 19.04 -3.84 -5.84
CA ARG A 8 19.73 -4.98 -6.47
C ARG A 8 18.77 -6.13 -6.78
N THR A 9 17.90 -6.48 -5.82
CA THR A 9 16.88 -7.52 -5.98
C THR A 9 15.88 -7.14 -7.06
N PHE A 10 15.44 -5.89 -7.07
CA PHE A 10 14.57 -5.33 -8.10
C PHE A 10 15.18 -5.42 -9.50
N LYS A 11 16.46 -5.03 -9.67
CA LYS A 11 17.16 -5.16 -10.96
C LYS A 11 17.21 -6.62 -11.46
N ARG A 12 17.32 -7.59 -10.55
CA ARG A 12 17.29 -9.03 -10.90
C ARG A 12 15.88 -9.54 -11.20
N GLN A 13 14.86 -8.89 -10.65
CA GLN A 13 13.47 -9.32 -10.71
C GLN A 13 12.52 -8.14 -11.02
N PRO A 14 12.62 -7.51 -12.21
CA PRO A 14 11.83 -6.33 -12.55
C PRO A 14 10.33 -6.61 -12.67
N TYR A 15 9.95 -7.90 -12.82
CA TYR A 15 8.55 -8.32 -12.94
C TYR A 15 7.70 -7.99 -11.71
N ILE A 16 8.31 -7.65 -10.57
CA ILE A 16 7.60 -7.22 -9.35
C ILE A 16 6.66 -6.03 -9.62
N VAL A 17 7.03 -5.11 -10.53
CA VAL A 17 6.20 -3.93 -10.89
C VAL A 17 5.01 -4.30 -11.75
N LEU A 18 5.05 -5.43 -12.44
CA LEU A 18 4.02 -5.76 -13.42
C LEU A 18 2.64 -5.86 -12.77
N GLN A 19 2.57 -6.42 -11.57
CA GLN A 19 1.32 -6.58 -10.84
C GLN A 19 0.69 -5.24 -10.42
N PRO A 20 1.37 -4.34 -9.68
CA PRO A 20 0.82 -3.02 -9.36
C PRO A 20 0.45 -2.23 -10.61
N PHE A 21 1.32 -2.24 -11.63
CA PHE A 21 1.05 -1.54 -12.89
C PHE A 21 -0.20 -2.04 -13.60
N LEU A 22 -0.42 -3.35 -13.68
CA LEU A 22 -1.63 -3.91 -14.29
C LEU A 22 -2.90 -3.51 -13.52
N ILE A 23 -2.84 -3.55 -12.18
CA ILE A 23 -3.96 -3.11 -11.34
C ILE A 23 -4.23 -1.64 -11.61
N ASP A 24 -3.20 -0.80 -11.60
CA ASP A 24 -3.35 0.64 -11.79
C ASP A 24 -3.80 1.03 -13.19
N ALA A 25 -3.36 0.31 -14.23
CA ALA A 25 -3.89 0.48 -15.57
C ALA A 25 -5.38 0.14 -15.64
N ILE A 26 -5.82 -0.96 -15.01
CA ILE A 26 -7.23 -1.35 -14.95
C ILE A 26 -8.03 -0.30 -14.17
N LEU A 27 -7.52 0.15 -13.03
CA LEU A 27 -8.16 1.17 -12.20
C LEU A 27 -8.29 2.49 -12.96
N LEU A 28 -7.21 2.94 -13.60
CA LEU A 28 -7.21 4.15 -14.42
C LEU A 28 -8.24 4.05 -15.55
N ALA A 29 -8.32 2.90 -16.24
CA ALA A 29 -9.31 2.66 -17.28
C ALA A 29 -10.75 2.72 -16.73
N VAL A 30 -11.01 2.11 -15.57
CA VAL A 30 -12.32 2.17 -14.89
C VAL A 30 -12.67 3.61 -14.49
N LEU A 31 -11.69 4.38 -14.01
CA LEU A 31 -11.89 5.78 -13.63
C LEU A 31 -12.23 6.66 -14.82
N TYR A 32 -11.47 6.57 -15.91
CA TYR A 32 -11.78 7.28 -17.15
C TYR A 32 -13.12 6.85 -17.75
N GLY A 33 -13.43 5.55 -17.72
CA GLY A 33 -14.69 5.03 -18.26
C GLY A 33 -15.92 5.47 -17.46
N SER A 34 -15.81 5.62 -16.14
CA SER A 34 -16.94 5.94 -15.26
C SER A 34 -17.17 7.45 -15.08
N HIS A 35 -16.11 8.25 -15.00
CA HIS A 35 -16.20 9.70 -14.75
C HIS A 35 -15.87 10.54 -16.00
N GLY A 36 -15.54 9.91 -17.13
CA GLY A 36 -15.18 10.58 -18.38
C GLY A 36 -13.98 11.53 -18.23
N TRP A 37 -13.89 12.53 -19.12
CA TRP A 37 -12.98 13.67 -18.97
C TRP A 37 -13.40 14.67 -17.88
N ALA A 38 -14.47 14.38 -17.13
CA ALA A 38 -14.88 15.18 -15.99
C ALA A 38 -14.03 14.95 -14.73
N VAL A 39 -12.94 14.16 -14.85
CA VAL A 39 -11.74 14.35 -14.01
C VAL A 39 -11.10 15.70 -14.37
N LYS A 40 -11.88 16.79 -14.28
CA LYS A 40 -11.30 18.11 -14.13
C LYS A 40 -10.53 18.03 -12.83
N SER A 41 -9.26 18.42 -12.88
CA SER A 41 -8.44 18.77 -11.73
C SER A 41 -9.18 19.85 -10.94
N GLN A 42 -10.20 19.45 -10.19
CA GLN A 42 -10.55 20.15 -8.98
C GLN A 42 -9.27 20.00 -8.18
N TRP A 43 -8.55 21.11 -8.00
CA TRP A 43 -7.42 21.26 -7.10
C TRP A 43 -7.83 20.82 -5.70
N SER A 44 -7.97 19.52 -5.53
CA SER A 44 -8.15 18.86 -4.26
C SER A 44 -6.73 18.71 -3.78
N SER A 45 -6.27 19.69 -3.00
CA SER A 45 -5.00 19.66 -2.26
C SER A 45 -4.94 18.53 -1.22
N ARG A 46 -5.79 17.51 -1.37
CA ARG A 46 -5.86 16.32 -0.53
C ARG A 46 -4.72 15.39 -0.94
N VAL A 47 -3.58 15.61 -0.29
CA VAL A 47 -2.48 14.65 -0.27
C VAL A 47 -3.02 13.34 0.30
N MET A 48 -3.14 12.31 -0.54
CA MET A 48 -3.54 10.99 -0.09
C MET A 48 -2.31 10.20 0.32
N LEU A 49 -2.28 9.83 1.59
CA LEU A 49 -1.18 9.07 2.18
C LEU A 49 -1.53 7.58 2.15
N GLY A 50 -0.85 6.82 1.30
CA GLY A 50 -1.01 5.37 1.19
C GLY A 50 0.31 4.63 1.37
N ILE A 51 0.29 3.50 2.10
CA ILE A 51 1.41 2.56 2.22
C ILE A 51 0.86 1.16 1.92
N GLY A 52 1.06 0.59 0.74
CA GLY A 52 0.46 -0.71 0.35
C GLY A 52 0.78 -0.98 -1.11
N ILE A 53 -0.02 -1.77 -1.84
CA ILE A 53 0.14 -1.79 -3.31
C ILE A 53 0.05 -0.34 -3.80
N PRO A 54 1.03 0.14 -4.59
CA PRO A 54 0.91 1.43 -5.26
C PRO A 54 -0.45 1.45 -5.98
N SER A 55 -1.25 2.49 -5.74
CA SER A 55 -2.50 2.58 -6.46
C SER A 55 -2.97 3.98 -6.81
N VAL A 56 -3.65 4.11 -7.96
CA VAL A 56 -4.41 5.31 -8.37
C VAL A 56 -5.39 5.77 -7.29
N PHE A 57 -5.91 4.85 -6.47
CA PHE A 57 -6.77 5.19 -5.32
C PHE A 57 -6.08 6.04 -4.25
N GLN A 58 -4.75 6.01 -4.21
CA GLN A 58 -3.94 6.84 -3.32
C GLN A 58 -3.62 8.21 -3.96
N LEU A 59 -4.08 8.46 -5.18
CA LEU A 59 -3.84 9.71 -5.90
C LEU A 59 -5.10 10.58 -5.99
N TYR A 60 -6.31 9.99 -5.95
CA TYR A 60 -7.57 10.70 -6.18
C TYR A 60 -8.64 10.45 -5.12
N SER A 61 -9.26 11.52 -4.62
CA SER A 61 -10.47 11.43 -3.80
C SER A 61 -11.71 11.41 -4.71
N LEU A 62 -12.36 10.26 -4.84
CA LEU A 62 -13.53 10.08 -5.70
C LEU A 62 -14.79 9.79 -4.87
N PRO A 63 -15.98 10.23 -5.31
CA PRO A 63 -17.23 9.90 -4.65
C PRO A 63 -17.46 8.39 -4.68
N PHE A 64 -17.98 7.82 -3.60
CA PHE A 64 -18.22 6.38 -3.53
C PHE A 64 -19.22 5.95 -4.62
N THR A 65 -18.78 5.03 -5.47
CA THR A 65 -19.59 4.44 -6.54
C THR A 65 -19.43 2.92 -6.52
N TRP A 66 -20.38 2.19 -7.13
CA TRP A 66 -20.26 0.74 -7.32
C TRP A 66 -18.98 0.35 -8.08
N PHE A 67 -18.52 1.20 -9.00
CA PHE A 67 -17.24 1.03 -9.69
C PHE A 67 -16.06 1.11 -8.72
N MET A 68 -16.05 2.07 -7.80
CA MET A 68 -15.01 2.14 -6.76
C MET A 68 -15.04 0.93 -5.84
N LEU A 69 -16.22 0.41 -5.50
CA LEU A 69 -16.32 -0.82 -4.71
C LEU A 69 -15.70 -2.01 -5.45
N ALA A 70 -16.07 -2.23 -6.72
CA ALA A 70 -15.51 -3.29 -7.55
C ALA A 70 -13.98 -3.18 -7.68
N ALA A 71 -13.50 -1.95 -7.85
CA ALA A 71 -12.10 -1.64 -7.97
C ALA A 71 -11.33 -1.81 -6.63
N ALA A 72 -11.93 -1.47 -5.49
CA ALA A 72 -11.37 -1.77 -4.16
C ALA A 72 -11.30 -3.28 -3.88
N VAL A 73 -12.32 -4.03 -4.32
CA VAL A 73 -12.30 -5.50 -4.27
C VAL A 73 -11.15 -6.04 -5.12
N LEU A 74 -11.02 -5.61 -6.39
CA LEU A 74 -9.94 -6.03 -7.27
C LEU A 74 -8.56 -5.74 -6.67
N TRP A 75 -8.38 -4.53 -6.13
CA TRP A 75 -7.14 -4.11 -5.48
C TRP A 75 -6.79 -5.00 -4.28
N SER A 76 -7.77 -5.25 -3.40
CA SER A 76 -7.60 -6.12 -2.24
C SER A 76 -7.24 -7.56 -2.62
N PHE A 77 -7.87 -8.11 -3.66
CA PHE A 77 -7.54 -9.44 -4.16
C PHE A 77 -6.11 -9.52 -4.69
N ALA A 78 -5.66 -8.49 -5.39
CA ALA A 78 -4.32 -8.47 -5.95
C ALA A 78 -3.22 -8.23 -4.89
N GLN A 79 -3.56 -7.71 -3.73
CA GLN A 79 -2.61 -7.43 -2.65
C GLN A 79 -1.86 -8.67 -2.16
N GLY A 80 -2.57 -9.79 -1.99
CA GLY A 80 -1.96 -11.01 -1.47
C GLY A 80 -0.93 -11.62 -2.39
N GLY A 81 -1.18 -11.65 -3.69
CA GLY A 81 -0.21 -12.13 -4.68
C GLY A 81 0.96 -11.18 -4.84
N TYR A 82 0.75 -9.88 -4.71
CA TYR A 82 1.83 -8.89 -4.78
C TYR A 82 2.80 -9.07 -3.60
N ILE A 83 2.29 -9.13 -2.37
CA ILE A 83 3.10 -9.38 -1.18
C ILE A 83 3.81 -10.75 -1.26
N SER A 84 3.13 -11.77 -1.77
CA SER A 84 3.75 -13.08 -2.00
C SER A 84 4.91 -12.99 -2.99
N THR A 85 4.76 -12.19 -4.04
CA THR A 85 5.79 -11.94 -5.05
C THR A 85 6.99 -11.20 -4.47
N LEU A 86 6.76 -10.18 -3.64
CA LEU A 86 7.82 -9.50 -2.88
C LEU A 86 8.56 -10.49 -1.97
N ALA A 87 7.83 -11.32 -1.23
CA ALA A 87 8.42 -12.29 -0.31
C ALA A 87 9.20 -13.42 -1.02
N ALA A 88 8.80 -13.79 -2.24
CA ALA A 88 9.55 -14.72 -3.08
C ALA A 88 10.81 -14.05 -3.65
N ALA A 89 10.70 -12.78 -4.04
CA ALA A 89 11.82 -12.01 -4.55
C ALA A 89 12.95 -11.84 -3.54
N CYS A 90 12.61 -11.54 -2.28
CA CYS A 90 13.61 -11.49 -1.20
C CYS A 90 14.30 -12.84 -0.95
N ARG A 91 13.65 -13.96 -1.30
CA ARG A 91 14.22 -15.31 -1.19
C ARG A 91 14.96 -15.76 -2.45
N GLY A 92 15.06 -14.91 -3.48
CA GLY A 92 15.69 -15.23 -4.76
C GLY A 92 14.89 -16.21 -5.62
N SER A 93 13.64 -16.52 -5.26
CA SER A 93 12.77 -17.41 -6.04
C SER A 93 11.81 -16.61 -6.92
N LYS A 94 11.26 -17.27 -7.95
CA LYS A 94 10.21 -16.73 -8.81
C LYS A 94 8.90 -17.45 -8.51
N LEU A 95 7.79 -16.71 -8.44
CA LEU A 95 6.46 -17.30 -8.34
C LEU A 95 5.88 -17.51 -9.74
N HIS A 96 5.27 -18.67 -9.95
CA HIS A 96 4.45 -18.91 -11.13
C HIS A 96 3.10 -18.19 -11.01
N ALA A 97 2.51 -17.82 -12.15
CA ALA A 97 1.20 -17.15 -12.21
C ALA A 97 0.10 -17.92 -11.43
N SER A 98 0.12 -19.25 -11.47
CA SER A 98 -0.81 -20.10 -10.72
C SER A 98 -0.66 -19.95 -9.19
N GLN A 99 0.56 -19.74 -8.70
CA GLN A 99 0.83 -19.52 -7.28
C GLN A 99 0.39 -18.10 -6.86
N ILE A 100 0.60 -17.11 -7.73
CA ILE A 100 0.12 -15.73 -7.52
C ILE A 100 -1.41 -15.71 -7.43
N LEU A 101 -2.11 -16.38 -8.35
CA LEU A 101 -3.57 -16.46 -8.34
C LEU A 101 -4.09 -17.17 -7.09
N ARG A 102 -3.48 -18.28 -6.68
CA ARG A 102 -3.84 -18.96 -5.42
C ARG A 102 -3.62 -18.06 -4.20
N ALA A 103 -2.56 -17.26 -4.19
CA ALA A 103 -2.31 -16.29 -3.12
C ALA A 103 -3.36 -15.18 -3.11
N ASN A 104 -3.72 -14.64 -4.28
CA ASN A 104 -4.78 -13.64 -4.42
C ASN A 104 -6.11 -14.15 -3.88
N LEU A 105 -6.52 -15.37 -4.27
CA LEU A 105 -7.79 -15.95 -3.81
C LEU A 105 -7.79 -16.23 -2.31
N ARG A 106 -6.68 -16.75 -1.77
CA ARG A 106 -6.58 -17.11 -0.35
C ARG A 106 -6.60 -15.88 0.56
N PHE A 107 -5.92 -14.80 0.16
CA PHE A 107 -5.75 -13.63 1.01
C PHE A 107 -6.66 -12.44 0.63
N GLY A 108 -7.35 -12.50 -0.50
CA GLY A 108 -8.17 -11.39 -1.00
C GLY A 108 -9.30 -10.99 -0.05
N LEU A 109 -10.06 -11.96 0.48
CA LEU A 109 -11.12 -11.69 1.45
C LEU A 109 -10.58 -11.21 2.81
N PRO A 110 -9.56 -11.85 3.43
CA PRO A 110 -8.90 -11.29 4.61
C PRO A 110 -8.42 -9.85 4.41
N PHE A 111 -7.79 -9.54 3.27
CA PHE A 111 -7.36 -8.17 2.97
C PHE A 111 -8.52 -7.20 2.81
N LEU A 112 -9.64 -7.65 2.25
CA LEU A 112 -10.80 -6.77 2.02
C LEU A 112 -11.42 -6.37 3.36
N LEU A 113 -11.62 -7.36 4.23
CA LEU A 113 -12.10 -7.15 5.60
C LEU A 113 -11.14 -6.27 6.39
N LEU A 114 -9.85 -6.53 6.23
CA LEU A 114 -8.81 -5.79 6.93
C LEU A 114 -8.76 -4.31 6.46
N GLN A 115 -8.87 -4.07 5.15
CA GLN A 115 -8.95 -2.72 4.57
C GLN A 115 -10.22 -2.00 5.02
N ALA A 116 -11.37 -2.67 5.03
CA ALA A 116 -12.62 -2.11 5.53
C ALA A 116 -12.51 -1.73 7.01
N ALA A 117 -11.97 -2.62 7.84
CA ALA A 117 -11.73 -2.36 9.26
C ALA A 117 -10.81 -1.15 9.47
N MET A 118 -9.76 -1.02 8.66
CA MET A 118 -8.85 0.13 8.73
C MET A 118 -9.55 1.44 8.38
N VAL A 119 -10.32 1.49 7.29
CA VAL A 119 -11.06 2.69 6.88
C VAL A 119 -12.03 3.11 7.99
N LEU A 120 -12.78 2.15 8.58
CA LEU A 120 -13.70 2.42 9.68
C LEU A 120 -12.98 2.92 10.94
N ALA A 121 -11.89 2.25 11.34
CA ALA A 121 -11.13 2.63 12.53
C ALA A 121 -10.52 4.02 12.39
N THR A 122 -9.85 4.29 11.27
CA THR A 122 -9.21 5.59 11.00
C THR A 122 -10.23 6.72 10.87
N SER A 123 -11.35 6.48 10.19
CA SER A 123 -12.44 7.47 10.09
C SER A 123 -13.04 7.79 11.46
N THR A 124 -13.32 6.76 12.26
CA THR A 124 -13.90 6.92 13.61
C THR A 124 -12.97 7.69 14.53
N VAL A 125 -11.70 7.26 14.63
CA VAL A 125 -10.70 7.91 15.50
C VAL A 125 -10.42 9.34 15.04
N SER A 126 -10.28 9.57 13.73
CA SER A 126 -10.05 10.92 13.20
C SER A 126 -11.21 11.85 13.50
N THR A 127 -12.44 11.40 13.28
CA THR A 127 -13.65 12.19 13.55
C THR A 127 -13.74 12.53 15.04
N LEU A 128 -13.51 11.56 15.91
CA LEU A 128 -13.57 11.76 17.36
C LEU A 128 -12.48 12.73 17.84
N LEU A 129 -11.23 12.58 17.39
CA LEU A 129 -10.14 13.47 17.77
C LEU A 129 -10.39 14.90 17.29
N ILE A 130 -10.85 15.07 16.04
CA ILE A 130 -11.15 16.40 15.48
C ILE A 130 -12.32 17.05 16.22
N LEU A 131 -13.38 16.31 16.55
CA LEU A 131 -14.52 16.84 17.29
C LEU A 131 -14.14 17.26 18.71
N LEU A 132 -13.27 16.51 19.39
CA LEU A 132 -12.88 16.79 20.78
C LEU A 132 -11.79 17.87 20.90
N PHE A 133 -10.85 17.93 19.96
CA PHE A 133 -9.63 18.74 20.08
C PHE A 133 -9.41 19.71 18.90
N GLY A 134 -10.35 19.82 17.96
CA GLY A 134 -10.28 20.73 16.82
C GLY A 134 -9.01 20.54 15.97
N ALA A 135 -8.25 21.61 15.77
CA ALA A 135 -7.01 21.60 14.99
C ALA A 135 -5.88 20.75 15.63
N ILE A 136 -5.81 20.68 16.95
CA ILE A 136 -4.87 19.77 17.63
C ILE A 136 -5.29 18.32 17.35
N GLY A 137 -6.60 18.08 17.35
CA GLY A 137 -7.21 16.80 17.00
C GLY A 137 -6.86 16.32 15.60
N SER A 138 -6.83 17.20 14.60
CA SER A 138 -6.44 16.84 13.23
C SER A 138 -4.96 16.42 13.15
N GLY A 139 -4.07 17.10 13.88
CA GLY A 139 -2.67 16.70 14.00
C GLY A 139 -2.50 15.33 14.66
N ALA A 140 -3.22 15.09 15.75
CA ALA A 140 -3.23 13.79 16.44
C ALA A 140 -3.79 12.67 15.55
N ALA A 141 -4.86 12.95 14.79
CA ALA A 141 -5.45 12.02 13.83
C ALA A 141 -4.46 11.63 12.72
N LEU A 142 -3.65 12.58 12.23
CA LEU A 142 -2.59 12.30 11.26
C LEU A 142 -1.52 11.37 11.83
N LEU A 143 -1.04 11.63 13.04
CA LEU A 143 -0.06 10.76 13.72
C LEU A 143 -0.62 9.35 13.95
N PHE A 144 -1.88 9.26 14.39
CA PHE A 144 -2.56 7.98 14.54
C PHE A 144 -2.64 7.23 13.20
N PHE A 145 -3.05 7.91 12.13
CA PHE A 145 -3.13 7.32 10.80
C PHE A 145 -1.79 6.75 10.33
N ILE A 146 -0.69 7.50 10.51
CA ILE A 146 0.66 7.07 10.16
C ILE A 146 1.04 5.82 10.96
N ALA A 147 0.93 5.86 12.29
CA ALA A 147 1.29 4.74 13.14
C ALA A 147 0.45 3.49 12.83
N PHE A 148 -0.85 3.68 12.61
CA PHE A 148 -1.78 2.60 12.30
C PHE A 148 -1.48 1.97 10.94
N ARG A 149 -1.13 2.78 9.93
CA ARG A 149 -0.75 2.25 8.60
C ARG A 149 0.54 1.45 8.65
N ILE A 150 1.53 1.87 9.45
CA ILE A 150 2.77 1.11 9.65
C ILE A 150 2.45 -0.28 10.20
N LEU A 151 1.68 -0.33 11.29
CA LEU A 151 1.26 -1.58 11.91
C LEU A 151 0.52 -2.47 10.91
N PHE A 152 -0.33 -1.87 10.09
CA PHE A 152 -1.10 -2.56 9.08
C PHE A 152 -0.23 -3.22 8.02
N VAL A 153 0.77 -2.54 7.47
CA VAL A 153 1.66 -3.15 6.47
C VAL A 153 2.43 -4.34 7.05
N PHE A 154 2.88 -4.24 8.30
CA PHE A 154 3.50 -5.38 9.00
C PHE A 154 2.53 -6.54 9.18
N LEU A 155 1.28 -6.24 9.48
CA LEU A 155 0.22 -7.24 9.60
C LEU A 155 -0.05 -7.92 8.25
N GLU A 156 -0.13 -7.15 7.16
CA GLU A 156 -0.31 -7.67 5.81
C GLU A 156 0.83 -8.62 5.41
N PHE A 157 2.07 -8.23 5.69
CA PHE A 157 3.25 -9.06 5.47
C PHE A 157 3.16 -10.34 6.29
N THR A 158 2.88 -10.23 7.59
CA THR A 158 2.80 -11.38 8.50
C THR A 158 1.72 -12.37 8.08
N VAL A 159 0.53 -11.90 7.70
CA VAL A 159 -0.56 -12.77 7.24
C VAL A 159 -0.12 -13.59 6.02
N VAL A 160 0.56 -12.95 5.06
CA VAL A 160 0.97 -13.60 3.81
C VAL A 160 2.19 -14.50 3.99
N THR A 161 3.21 -14.04 4.72
CA THR A 161 4.46 -14.79 4.89
C THR A 161 4.29 -15.98 5.84
N ASP A 162 3.47 -15.84 6.88
CA ASP A 162 3.40 -16.82 7.96
C ASP A 162 2.18 -17.73 7.86
N ARG A 163 1.18 -17.34 7.05
CA ARG A 163 -0.06 -18.09 6.87
C ARG A 163 -0.79 -18.40 8.19
N VAL A 164 -0.65 -17.53 9.18
CA VAL A 164 -1.25 -17.66 10.51
C VAL A 164 -2.61 -16.96 10.57
N PRO A 165 -3.52 -17.37 11.49
CA PRO A 165 -4.77 -16.66 11.71
C PRO A 165 -4.52 -15.23 12.17
N PHE A 166 -5.52 -14.37 11.92
CA PHE A 166 -5.40 -12.92 12.11
C PHE A 166 -4.94 -12.50 13.51
N ASP A 167 -5.47 -13.11 14.57
CA ASP A 167 -5.07 -12.81 15.96
C ASP A 167 -3.58 -13.13 16.21
N ALA A 168 -3.09 -14.27 15.71
CA ALA A 168 -1.68 -14.61 15.80
C ALA A 168 -0.82 -13.67 14.94
N ALA A 169 -1.30 -13.29 13.75
CA ALA A 169 -0.63 -12.33 12.88
C ALA A 169 -0.49 -10.96 13.55
N PHE A 170 -1.54 -10.48 14.22
CA PHE A 170 -1.55 -9.20 14.91
C PHE A 170 -0.53 -9.13 16.03
N ARG A 171 -0.51 -10.13 16.92
CA ARG A 171 0.46 -10.20 18.02
C ARG A 171 1.91 -10.28 17.52
N ARG A 172 2.16 -11.02 16.44
CA ARG A 172 3.50 -11.11 15.84
C ARG A 172 3.91 -9.82 15.14
N ALA A 173 3.02 -9.23 14.34
CA ALA A 173 3.28 -7.95 13.67
C ALA A 173 3.62 -6.86 14.68
N PHE A 174 2.88 -6.79 15.80
CA PHE A 174 3.17 -5.84 16.87
C PHE A 174 4.51 -6.10 17.56
N ARG A 175 4.85 -7.37 17.83
CA ARG A 175 6.14 -7.73 18.43
C ARG A 175 7.32 -7.39 17.52
N SER A 176 7.23 -7.74 16.25
CA SER A 176 8.24 -7.45 15.24
C SER A 176 8.43 -5.94 15.08
N LEU A 177 7.33 -5.18 15.03
CA LEU A 177 7.36 -3.72 15.00
C LEU A 177 8.03 -3.14 16.24
N LYS A 178 7.72 -3.64 17.44
CA LYS A 178 8.32 -3.15 18.69
C LYS A 178 9.83 -3.35 18.75
N GLN A 179 10.34 -4.47 18.22
CA GLN A 179 11.77 -4.76 18.21
C GLN A 179 12.55 -3.90 17.21
N HIS A 180 11.97 -3.61 16.04
CA HIS A 180 12.65 -2.89 14.95
C HIS A 180 11.94 -1.58 14.57
N TRP A 181 11.35 -0.92 15.56
CA TRP A 181 10.50 0.26 15.33
C TRP A 181 11.23 1.42 14.61
N PRO A 182 12.52 1.76 14.86
CA PRO A 182 13.11 2.95 14.26
C PRO A 182 13.28 2.81 12.75
N ALA A 183 13.83 1.68 12.29
CA ALA A 183 14.04 1.41 10.87
C ALA A 183 12.71 1.26 10.12
N SER A 184 11.73 0.61 10.74
CA SER A 184 10.40 0.39 10.18
C SER A 184 9.63 1.71 10.02
N VAL A 185 9.68 2.56 11.05
CA VAL A 185 9.05 3.89 11.05
C VAL A 185 9.75 4.81 10.05
N ALA A 186 11.09 4.79 9.98
CA ALA A 186 11.83 5.58 9.00
C ALA A 186 11.46 5.19 7.56
N MET A 187 11.42 3.89 7.24
CA MET A 187 11.05 3.41 5.91
C MET A 187 9.60 3.77 5.57
N ALA A 188 8.68 3.62 6.51
CA ALA A 188 7.30 4.00 6.30
C ALA A 188 7.12 5.52 6.13
N ALA A 189 7.86 6.34 6.86
CA ALA A 189 7.88 7.78 6.67
C ALA A 189 8.38 8.15 5.27
N VAL A 190 9.44 7.49 4.78
CA VAL A 190 9.92 7.65 3.39
C VAL A 190 8.84 7.27 2.39
N ILE A 191 8.15 6.15 2.59
CA ILE A 191 7.03 5.73 1.72
C ILE A 191 5.94 6.80 1.71
N LEU A 192 5.53 7.32 2.88
CA LEU A 192 4.50 8.35 2.98
C LEU A 192 4.90 9.64 2.27
N VAL A 193 6.15 10.09 2.43
CA VAL A 193 6.68 11.27 1.73
C VAL A 193 6.66 11.05 0.23
N VAL A 194 7.11 9.90 -0.26
CA VAL A 194 7.10 9.57 -1.69
C VAL A 194 5.68 9.49 -2.24
N SER A 195 4.76 8.83 -1.54
CA SER A 195 3.34 8.78 -1.91
C SER A 195 2.72 10.17 -1.94
N GLY A 196 3.03 11.02 -0.96
CA GLY A 196 2.53 12.39 -0.90
C GLY A 196 3.06 13.25 -2.06
N LEU A 197 4.34 13.16 -2.38
CA LEU A 197 4.95 13.84 -3.53
C LEU A 197 4.39 13.35 -4.86
N ALA A 198 4.16 12.04 -5.00
CA ALA A 198 3.55 11.46 -6.19
C ALA A 198 2.09 11.91 -6.36
N SER A 199 1.33 11.99 -5.27
CA SER A 199 -0.03 12.55 -5.26
C SER A 199 -0.05 14.01 -5.68
N LEU A 200 0.87 14.83 -5.17
CA LEU A 200 1.02 16.23 -5.61
C LEU A 200 1.38 16.33 -7.10
N ALA A 201 2.33 15.50 -7.56
CA ALA A 201 2.70 15.46 -8.98
C ALA A 201 1.52 15.07 -9.87
N ALA A 202 0.78 14.00 -9.52
CA ALA A 202 -0.39 13.57 -10.26
C ALA A 202 -1.48 14.66 -10.37
N ASN A 203 -1.66 15.48 -9.33
CA ASN A 203 -2.60 16.59 -9.35
C ASN A 203 -2.15 17.76 -10.26
N LEU A 204 -0.84 17.97 -10.42
CA LEU A 204 -0.29 18.99 -11.32
C LEU A 204 -0.43 18.61 -12.80
N PHE A 205 -0.40 17.31 -13.10
CA PHE A 205 -0.44 16.79 -14.47
C PHE A 205 -1.80 16.17 -14.79
N ALA A 206 -2.66 16.91 -15.49
CA ALA A 206 -4.01 16.45 -15.82
C ALA A 206 -4.10 15.66 -17.14
N ALA A 207 -3.04 15.62 -17.95
CA ALA A 207 -3.09 14.94 -19.23
C ALA A 207 -2.99 13.41 -19.05
N PRO A 208 -3.82 12.60 -19.74
CA PRO A 208 -3.82 11.13 -19.57
C PRO A 208 -2.45 10.48 -19.78
N VAL A 209 -1.69 10.95 -20.78
CA VAL A 209 -0.34 10.44 -21.06
C VAL A 209 0.64 10.73 -19.91
N GLN A 210 0.55 11.91 -19.31
CA GLN A 210 1.40 12.28 -18.18
C GLN A 210 1.06 11.43 -16.94
N LEU A 211 -0.22 11.15 -16.71
CA LEU A 211 -0.66 10.28 -15.62
C LEU A 211 -0.14 8.85 -15.77
N VAL A 212 -0.16 8.29 -16.98
CA VAL A 212 0.44 6.96 -17.24
C VAL A 212 1.93 6.96 -16.92
N LEU A 213 2.67 8.00 -17.33
CA LEU A 213 4.10 8.11 -17.02
C LEU A 213 4.37 8.22 -15.51
N ILE A 214 3.58 9.02 -14.80
CA ILE A 214 3.67 9.17 -13.34
C ILE A 214 3.39 7.83 -12.66
N LEU A 215 2.39 7.08 -13.11
CA LEU A 215 2.08 5.75 -12.56
C LEU A 215 3.24 4.78 -12.74
N ILE A 216 3.85 4.70 -13.93
CA ILE A 216 5.01 3.82 -14.15
C ILE A 216 6.15 4.14 -13.18
N VAL A 217 6.47 5.43 -13.02
CA VAL A 217 7.53 5.88 -12.11
C VAL A 217 7.15 5.58 -10.67
N TYR A 218 5.91 5.88 -10.28
CA TYR A 218 5.38 5.66 -8.93
C TYR A 218 5.39 4.18 -8.55
N ASP A 219 4.84 3.30 -9.39
CA ASP A 219 4.76 1.86 -9.15
C ASP A 219 6.14 1.24 -9.02
N THR A 220 7.09 1.72 -9.82
CA THR A 220 8.50 1.31 -9.76
C THR A 220 9.13 1.73 -8.44
N MET A 221 9.02 3.01 -8.08
CA MET A 221 9.59 3.54 -6.83
C MET A 221 8.99 2.86 -5.60
N MET A 222 7.67 2.77 -5.55
CA MET A 222 6.95 2.14 -4.44
C MET A 222 7.24 0.66 -4.33
N SER A 223 7.40 -0.06 -5.45
CA SER A 223 7.81 -1.46 -5.42
C SER A 223 9.20 -1.64 -4.81
N VAL A 224 10.14 -0.75 -5.11
CA VAL A 224 11.48 -0.78 -4.49
C VAL A 224 11.39 -0.49 -2.98
N LEU A 225 10.58 0.50 -2.57
CA LEU A 225 10.42 0.85 -1.15
C LEU A 225 9.73 -0.26 -0.35
N LEU A 226 8.69 -0.90 -0.90
CA LEU A 226 8.00 -2.02 -0.28
C LEU A 226 8.90 -3.25 -0.20
N LEU A 227 9.75 -3.47 -1.20
CA LEU A 227 10.76 -4.53 -1.17
C LEU A 227 11.81 -4.25 -0.07
N ALA A 228 12.24 -3.00 0.10
CA ALA A 228 13.14 -2.61 1.19
C ALA A 228 12.49 -2.81 2.57
N LEU A 229 11.20 -2.48 2.70
CA LEU A 229 10.43 -2.72 3.92
C LEU A 229 10.28 -4.23 4.18
N MET A 230 10.00 -5.03 3.16
CA MET A 230 9.91 -6.50 3.26
C MET A 230 11.26 -7.12 3.68
N LEU A 231 12.39 -6.65 3.15
CA LEU A 231 13.72 -7.09 3.57
C LEU A 231 13.97 -6.76 5.05
N THR A 232 13.64 -5.54 5.46
CA THR A 232 13.76 -5.09 6.86
C THR A 232 12.89 -5.96 7.80
N TYR A 233 11.67 -6.29 7.36
CA TYR A 233 10.77 -7.20 8.07
C TYR A 233 11.33 -8.62 8.17
N GLN A 234 11.89 -9.17 7.08
CA GLN A 234 12.47 -10.51 7.09
C GLN A 234 13.73 -10.60 7.96
N GLU A 235 14.55 -9.54 7.98
CA GLU A 235 15.71 -9.43 8.85
C GLU A 235 15.28 -9.39 10.32
N ALA A 236 14.30 -8.55 10.66
CA ALA A 236 13.74 -8.49 12.02
C ALA A 236 13.27 -9.86 12.52
N ARG A 237 12.66 -10.65 11.63
CA ARG A 237 12.14 -11.98 11.95
C ARG A 237 13.23 -13.03 12.19
N ARG A 238 14.42 -12.88 11.62
CA ARG A 238 15.53 -13.84 11.85
C ARG A 238 15.98 -13.89 13.31
N TYR A 239 15.71 -12.84 14.07
CA TYR A 239 16.06 -12.73 15.49
C TYR A 239 14.93 -13.19 16.44
N GLU A 240 13.76 -13.59 15.92
CA GLU A 240 12.64 -14.08 16.73
C GLU A 240 12.61 -15.62 16.88
N GLY A 241 13.49 -16.33 16.17
CA GLY A 241 13.67 -17.80 16.27
C GLY A 241 14.86 -18.15 17.13
#